data_AF-A0A7I7QEU9-F1
#
_entry.id   AF-A0A7I7QEU9-F1
#
_cell.length_a   1.000
_cell.length_b   1.000
_cell.length_c   1.000
_cell.angle_alpha   90.00
_cell.angle_beta   90.00
_cell.angle_gamma   90.00
#
_symmetry.space_group_name_H-M   'P 1'
#
loop_
_entity.id
_entity.type
_entity.pdbx_description
1 polymer ?
#
loop_
_entity_poly.entity_id
_entity_poly.type
_entity_poly.pdbx_seq_one_letter_code
_entity_poly.pdbx_strand_id
1 'polypeptide(L)' 'MGEGDGKKPTYHFDRNAPEYRSQFKQITAEMHAKCPMAWSETYGGHWVAAGSHEVFELARCPAVSNDHDIHNERRG' A
#
# COMPACT_ATOMS: atom_id res chain seq x y z
N MET A 1 -20.01 13.27 -14.09
CA MET A 1 -20.00 12.95 -12.66
C MET A 1 -18.64 13.34 -12.13
N GLY A 2 -18.56 14.34 -11.25
CA GLY A 2 -17.28 14.88 -10.78
C GLY A 2 -16.56 13.88 -9.88
N GLU A 3 -15.35 13.50 -10.27
CA GLU A 3 -14.38 12.92 -9.33
C GLU A 3 -14.09 13.98 -8.27
N GLY A 4 -14.46 13.69 -7.02
CA GLY A 4 -13.99 14.49 -5.90
C GLY A 4 -12.48 14.40 -5.86
N ASP A 5 -11.81 15.54 -6.00
CA ASP A 5 -10.37 15.73 -5.75
C ASP A 5 -10.05 15.58 -4.24
N GLY A 6 -10.50 14.45 -3.66
CA GLY A 6 -10.16 14.06 -2.31
C GLY A 6 -8.69 13.67 -2.30
N LYS A 7 -7.86 14.44 -1.58
CA LYS A 7 -6.46 14.06 -1.36
C LYS A 7 -6.41 12.61 -0.90
N LYS A 8 -5.66 11.79 -1.64
CA LYS A 8 -5.37 10.40 -1.29
C LYS A 8 -4.80 10.37 0.14
N PRO A 9 -5.24 9.46 1.03
CA PRO A 9 -4.61 9.31 2.33
C PRO A 9 -3.11 9.00 2.14
N THR A 10 -2.23 9.77 2.80
CA THR A 10 -0.79 9.55 2.74
C THR A 10 -0.28 8.99 4.07
N TYR A 11 0.70 8.09 4.02
CA TYR A 11 1.35 7.54 5.20
C TYR A 11 2.83 7.27 4.90
N HIS A 12 3.73 7.80 5.73
CA HIS A 12 5.16 7.51 5.60
C HIS A 12 5.43 6.09 6.12
N PHE A 13 5.55 5.14 5.20
CA PHE A 13 5.70 3.72 5.50
C PHE A 13 7.09 3.28 5.05
N ASP A 14 7.99 3.05 6.00
CA ASP A 14 9.30 2.50 5.73
C ASP A 14 9.45 1.13 6.41
N ARG A 15 9.28 0.07 5.62
CA ARG A 15 9.45 -1.32 6.09
C ARG A 15 10.91 -1.70 6.33
N ASN A 16 11.86 -1.04 5.67
CA ASN A 16 13.28 -1.37 5.79
C ASN A 16 14.00 -0.49 6.82
N ALA A 17 13.32 0.51 7.39
CA ALA A 17 13.84 1.28 8.51
C ALA A 17 14.26 0.35 9.67
N PRO A 18 15.44 0.56 10.29
CA PRO A 18 15.93 -0.28 11.39
C PRO A 18 14.93 -0.44 12.55
N GLU A 19 14.19 0.62 12.85
CA GLU A 19 13.19 0.72 13.91
C GLU A 19 11.84 0.08 13.55
N TYR A 20 11.59 -0.25 12.28
CA TYR A 20 10.29 -0.77 11.85
C TYR A 20 9.89 -2.02 12.64
N ARG A 21 10.86 -2.90 12.92
CA ARG A 21 10.62 -4.14 13.66
C ARG A 21 10.10 -3.89 15.09
N SER A 22 10.65 -2.89 15.80
CA SER A 22 10.21 -2.58 17.16
C SER A 22 8.89 -1.80 17.17
N GLN A 23 8.63 -1.01 16.14
CA GLN A 23 7.44 -0.17 16.01
C GLN A 23 6.28 -0.82 15.23
N PHE A 24 6.48 -2.00 14.67
CA PHE A 24 5.51 -2.67 13.78
C PHE A 24 4.07 -2.64 14.28
N LYS A 25 3.85 -3.00 15.55
CA LYS A 25 2.51 -3.01 16.15
C LYS A 25 1.86 -1.63 16.20
N GLN A 26 2.65 -0.61 16.53
CA GLN A 26 2.14 0.77 16.61
C GLN A 26 1.80 1.29 15.21
N ILE A 27 2.69 1.09 14.25
CA ILE A 27 2.51 1.50 12.85
C ILE A 27 1.25 0.85 12.27
N THR A 28 1.14 -0.48 12.39
CA THR A 28 -0.01 -1.22 11.84
C THR A 28 -1.32 -0.86 12.53
N ALA A 29 -1.34 -0.70 13.86
CA ALA A 29 -2.54 -0.28 14.57
C ALA A 29 -3.00 1.13 14.16
N GLU A 30 -2.06 2.06 13.95
CA GLU A 30 -2.38 3.40 13.47
C GLU A 30 -2.96 3.36 12.05
N MET A 31 -2.33 2.63 11.14
CA MET A 31 -2.83 2.50 9.76
C MET A 31 -4.21 1.85 9.73
N HIS A 32 -4.45 0.78 10.48
CA HIS A 32 -5.77 0.15 10.58
C HIS A 32 -6.85 1.12 11.08
N ALA A 33 -6.52 1.97 12.04
CA ALA A 33 -7.48 2.90 12.64
C ALA A 33 -7.77 4.12 11.75
N LYS A 34 -6.78 4.61 10.99
CA LYS A 34 -6.88 5.90 10.27
C LYS A 34 -6.98 5.75 8.75
N CYS A 35 -6.18 4.87 8.17
CA CYS A 35 -5.97 4.77 6.73
C CYS A 35 -5.51 3.36 6.34
N PRO A 36 -6.41 2.36 6.32
CA PRO A 36 -6.06 0.98 5.97
C PRO A 36 -5.57 0.84 4.51
N MET A 37 -5.84 1.84 3.67
CA MET A 37 -5.17 2.10 2.39
C MET A 37 -4.53 3.49 2.42
N ALA A 38 -3.24 3.58 2.10
CA ALA A 38 -2.53 4.86 2.00
C ALA A 38 -1.45 4.85 0.92
N TRP A 39 -1.18 6.03 0.35
CA TRP A 39 -0.02 6.26 -0.51
C TRP A 39 1.21 6.55 0.34
N SER A 40 2.31 5.86 0.09
CA SER A 40 3.60 6.14 0.67
C SER A 40 4.55 6.72 -0.37
N GLU A 41 5.30 7.74 0.00
CA GLU A 41 6.30 8.37 -0.87
C GLU A 41 7.66 7.65 -0.81
N THR A 42 7.81 6.66 0.07
CA THR A 42 9.04 5.86 0.19
C THR A 42 9.26 5.04 -1.08
N TYR A 43 10.55 4.82 -1.43
CA TYR A 43 10.97 3.96 -2.54
C TYR A 43 10.40 4.34 -3.92
N GLY A 44 10.18 5.63 -4.18
CA GLY A 44 9.64 6.08 -5.48
C GLY A 44 8.11 6.07 -5.56
N GLY A 45 7.42 5.82 -4.45
CA GLY A 45 5.98 5.94 -4.36
C GLY A 45 5.25 4.61 -4.55
N HIS A 46 4.42 4.22 -3.59
CA HIS A 46 3.60 3.02 -3.70
C HIS A 46 2.37 3.05 -2.78
N TRP A 47 1.35 2.27 -3.13
CA TRP A 47 0.22 2.02 -2.25
C TRP A 47 0.55 0.98 -1.19
N VAL A 48 0.09 1.23 0.04
CA VAL A 48 0.20 0.30 1.16
C VAL A 48 -1.20 -0.11 1.59
N ALA A 49 -1.48 -1.41 1.51
CA ALA A 49 -2.65 -2.04 2.11
C ALA A 49 -2.26 -2.61 3.48
N ALA A 50 -2.80 -2.01 4.54
CA ALA A 50 -2.57 -2.45 5.91
C ALA A 50 -3.71 -3.33 6.43
N GLY A 51 -4.95 -3.04 6.05
CA GLY A 51 -6.14 -3.75 6.54
C GLY A 51 -6.32 -5.14 5.90
N SER A 52 -6.93 -6.06 6.66
CA SER A 52 -7.14 -7.43 6.19
C SER A 52 -8.08 -7.50 4.99
N HIS A 53 -9.15 -6.70 4.99
CA HIS A 53 -10.10 -6.62 3.88
C HIS A 53 -9.39 -6.25 2.58
N GLU A 54 -8.63 -5.16 2.60
CA GLU A 54 -7.89 -4.62 1.46
C GLU A 54 -6.86 -5.63 0.94
N VAL A 55 -6.10 -6.25 1.85
CA VAL A 55 -5.09 -7.25 1.49
C VAL A 55 -5.74 -8.47 0.83
N PHE A 56 -6.85 -8.97 1.37
CA PHE A 56 -7.53 -10.13 0.78
C PHE A 56 -8.20 -9.81 -0.56
N GLU A 57 -8.76 -8.60 -0.74
CA GLU A 57 -9.27 -8.16 -2.04
C GLU A 57 -8.13 -8.11 -3.08
N LEU A 58 -7.02 -7.45 -2.76
CA LEU A 58 -5.87 -7.34 -3.67
C LEU A 58 -5.25 -8.70 -4.01
N ALA A 59 -5.07 -9.58 -3.02
CA ALA A 59 -4.48 -10.91 -3.23
C ALA A 59 -5.30 -11.82 -4.15
N ARG A 60 -6.61 -11.53 -4.32
CA ARG A 60 -7.53 -12.29 -5.18
C ARG A 60 -7.91 -11.52 -6.45
N CYS A 61 -7.45 -10.29 -6.60
CA CYS A 61 -7.85 -9.43 -7.70
C CYS A 61 -7.13 -9.85 -8.99
N PRO A 62 -7.86 -10.20 -10.07
CA PRO A 62 -7.23 -10.60 -11.33
C PRO A 62 -6.54 -9.43 -12.06
N ALA A 63 -6.79 -8.19 -11.65
CA ALA A 63 -6.11 -7.01 -12.18
C ALA A 63 -4.76 -6.73 -11.49
N VAL A 64 -4.42 -7.46 -10.42
CA VAL A 64 -3.13 -7.33 -9.73
C VAL A 64 -2.22 -8.46 -10.23
N SER A 65 -1.11 -8.08 -10.88
CA SER A 65 -0.07 -9.03 -11.27
C SER A 65 1.11 -8.95 -10.30
N ASN A 66 1.71 -10.11 -10.03
CA ASN A 66 3.00 -10.23 -9.33
C ASN A 66 4.14 -10.48 -10.32
N ASP A 67 3.88 -10.43 -11.62
CA ASP A 67 4.90 -10.61 -12.62
C ASP A 67 5.87 -9.42 -12.60
N HIS A 68 7.15 -9.71 -12.46
CA HIS A 68 8.22 -8.70 -12.52
C HIS A 68 8.47 -8.31 -13.99
N ASP A 69 7.46 -7.78 -14.66
CA ASP A 69 7.50 -7.40 -16.06
C ASP A 69 7.83 -5.91 -16.25
N ILE A 70 9.00 -5.50 -15.78
CA ILE A 70 9.48 -4.11 -15.87
C ILE A 70 9.63 -3.60 -17.31
N HIS A 71 9.73 -4.52 -18.27
CA HIS A 71 9.86 -4.20 -19.70
C HIS A 71 8.51 -4.30 -20.46
N ASN A 72 7.44 -4.69 -19.76
CA ASN A 72 6.08 -4.80 -20.30
C ASN A 72 5.98 -5.76 -21.50
N GLU A 73 6.79 -6.83 -21.50
CA GLU A 73 6.87 -7.81 -22.59
C GLU A 73 5.83 -8.93 -22.42
N ARG A 74 5.49 -9.25 -21.17
CA ARG A 74 4.62 -10.36 -20.77
C ARG A 74 3.21 -9.87 -20.41
N ARG A 75 3.05 -8.57 -20.18
CA ARG A 75 1.79 -7.83 -19.91
C ARG A 75 1.11 -8.22 -18.60
N GLY A 76 1.89 -8.72 -17.65
CA GLY A 76 1.42 -9.15 -16.34
C GLY A 76 1.04 -10.61 -16.28
#